data_AF-A0A1C4JS43-F1
#
_entry.id   AF-A0A1C4JS43-F1
#
_cell.length_a   1.000
_cell.length_b   1.000
_cell.length_c   1.000
_cell.angle_alpha   90.00
_cell.angle_beta   90.00
_cell.angle_gamma   90.00
#
_symmetry.space_group_name_H-M   'P 1'
#
loop_
_entity.id
_entity.type
_entity.pdbx_description
1 polymer ?
#
loop_
_entity_poly.entity_id
_entity_poly.type
_entity_poly.pdbx_seq_one_letter_code
_entity_poly.pdbx_strand_id
1 'polypeptide(L)' 'AGGGALAAEMVRVNHYGPLAAENVVRDSLRALAAAWSEATGERADTRAADRAVAETWAAGQA' A
#
# COMPACT_ATOMS: atom_id res chain seq x y z
N ALA A 1 -11.04 8.28 3.37
CA ALA A 1 -10.38 9.16 2.38
C ALA A 1 -11.21 9.25 1.10
N GLY A 2 -11.70 10.44 0.75
CA GLY A 2 -12.66 10.64 -0.35
C GLY A 2 -13.84 11.57 -0.03
N GLY A 3 -13.77 12.34 1.06
CA GLY A 3 -14.86 13.17 1.56
C GLY A 3 -15.73 12.46 2.61
N GLY A 4 -16.47 13.24 3.41
CA GLY A 4 -17.35 12.74 4.46
C GLY A 4 -16.64 12.31 5.76
N ALA A 5 -17.39 11.73 6.69
CA ALA A 5 -16.93 11.38 8.04
C ALA A 5 -15.68 10.46 8.06
N LEU A 6 -15.57 9.55 7.09
CA LEU A 6 -14.44 8.62 6.95
C LEU A 6 -13.19 9.25 6.30
N ALA A 7 -13.20 10.55 6.01
CA ALA A 7 -12.04 11.23 5.43
C ALA A 7 -10.87 11.28 6.41
N ALA A 8 -11.13 11.43 7.71
CA ALA A 8 -10.11 11.49 8.75
C ALA A 8 -9.57 10.10 9.16
N GLU A 9 -10.27 9.02 8.81
CA GLU A 9 -10.00 7.68 9.36
C GLU A 9 -9.24 6.76 8.38
N MET A 10 -8.96 7.22 7.16
CA MET A 10 -8.33 6.39 6.13
C MET A 10 -7.42 7.20 5.22
N VAL A 11 -6.30 6.58 4.84
CA VAL A 11 -5.44 7.00 3.73
C VAL A 11 -5.76 6.15 2.50
N ARG A 12 -5.83 6.77 1.31
CA ARG A 12 -5.96 6.06 0.02
C ARG A 12 -4.71 6.27 -0.80
N VAL A 13 -4.21 5.20 -1.40
CA VAL A 13 -3.14 5.25 -2.40
C VAL A 13 -3.68 4.62 -3.68
N ASN A 14 -3.94 5.44 -4.68
CA ASN A 14 -4.39 4.98 -5.99
C ASN A 14 -3.22 5.00 -6.97
N HIS A 15 -3.16 4.01 -7.86
CA HIS A 15 -2.12 3.90 -8.89
C HIS A 15 -2.79 4.03 -10.25
N TYR A 16 -2.33 4.97 -11.08
CA TYR A 16 -2.89 5.23 -12.41
C TYR A 16 -1.80 5.45 -13.45
N GLY A 17 -2.09 5.05 -14.68
CA GLY A 17 -1.21 5.26 -15.82
C GLY A 17 0.10 4.47 -15.73
N PRO A 18 1.16 4.93 -16.41
CA PRO A 18 2.44 4.20 -16.51
C PRO A 18 3.14 3.92 -15.17
N LEU A 19 2.76 4.62 -14.10
CA LEU A 19 3.31 4.43 -12.76
C LEU A 19 2.51 3.43 -11.91
N ALA A 20 1.46 2.81 -12.46
CA ALA A 20 0.81 1.64 -11.87
C ALA A 20 1.66 0.37 -12.07
N ALA A 21 2.93 0.45 -11.68
CA ALA A 21 3.91 -0.62 -11.80
C ALA A 21 4.10 -1.33 -10.46
N GLU A 22 4.47 -2.61 -10.50
CA GLU A 22 4.60 -3.47 -9.31
C GLU A 22 5.57 -2.88 -8.27
N ASN A 23 6.72 -2.37 -8.73
CA ASN A 23 7.74 -1.78 -7.86
C ASN A 23 7.21 -0.53 -7.14
N VAL A 24 6.40 0.30 -7.81
CA VAL A 24 5.80 1.50 -7.21
C VAL A 24 4.78 1.13 -6.14
N VAL A 25 3.99 0.07 -6.35
CA VAL A 25 3.05 -0.46 -5.34
C VAL A 25 3.82 -0.96 -4.12
N ARG A 26 4.90 -1.72 -4.34
CA ARG A 26 5.76 -2.25 -3.28
C ARG A 26 6.38 -1.13 -2.43
N ASP A 27 6.95 -0.12 -3.08
CA ASP A 27 7.56 1.01 -2.39
C ASP A 27 6.53 1.85 -1.65
N SER A 28 5.34 2.02 -2.22
CA SER A 28 4.22 2.73 -1.57
C SER A 28 3.77 2.01 -0.28
N LEU A 29 3.69 0.68 -0.29
CA LEU A 29 3.34 -0.11 0.90
C LEU A 29 4.42 -0.01 1.99
N ARG A 30 5.70 -0.01 1.61
CA ARG A 30 6.82 0.18 2.54
C ARG A 30 6.80 1.57 3.17
N ALA A 31 6.56 2.60 2.37
CA ALA A 31 6.42 3.97 2.87
C ALA A 31 5.24 4.12 3.84
N LEU A 32 4.09 3.51 3.53
CA LEU A 32 2.93 3.52 4.41
C LEU A 32 3.20 2.76 5.72
N ALA A 33 3.88 1.61 5.66
CA ALA A 33 4.27 0.86 6.85
C ALA A 33 5.22 1.66 7.76
N ALA A 34 6.15 2.42 7.18
CA ALA A 34 7.04 3.30 7.94
C ALA A 34 6.24 4.43 8.62
N ALA A 35 5.38 5.12 7.88
CA ALA A 35 4.53 6.18 8.43
C ALA A 35 3.58 5.66 9.53
N TRP A 36 3.01 4.47 9.35
CA TRP A 36 2.18 3.82 10.36
C TRP A 36 2.97 3.53 11.64
N SER A 37 4.19 3.00 11.50
CA SER A 37 5.06 2.69 12.64
C SER A 37 5.44 3.94 13.40
N GLU A 38 5.73 5.05 12.70
CA GLU A 38 6.03 6.34 13.32
C GLU A 38 4.82 6.92 14.07
N ALA A 39 3.63 6.84 13.47
CA ALA A 39 2.42 7.43 14.05
C ALA A 39 1.85 6.64 15.24
N THR A 40 2.01 5.32 15.25
CA THR A 40 1.31 4.43 16.21
C THR A 40 2.26 3.64 17.12
N GLY A 41 3.53 3.48 16.73
CA GLY A 41 4.47 2.56 17.38
C GLY A 41 4.28 1.09 17.01
N GLU A 42 3.25 0.75 16.22
CA GLU A 42 2.98 -0.62 15.78
C GLU A 42 3.73 -0.97 14.49
N ARG A 43 4.18 -2.22 14.36
CA ARG A 43 4.87 -2.68 13.15
C ARG A 43 3.93 -3.43 12.22
N ALA A 44 3.86 -2.97 10.97
CA ALA A 44 3.24 -3.73 9.89
C ALA A 44 4.14 -4.89 9.42
N ASP A 45 3.54 -6.00 8.99
CA ASP A 45 4.28 -7.11 8.36
C ASP A 45 4.58 -6.80 6.88
N THR A 46 5.71 -6.13 6.66
CA THR A 46 6.16 -5.76 5.31
C THR A 46 6.57 -6.96 4.45
N ARG A 47 6.95 -8.09 5.06
CA ARG A 47 7.27 -9.31 4.30
C ARG A 47 6.00 -9.97 3.78
N ALA A 48 4.93 -9.99 4.56
CA ALA A 48 3.63 -10.46 4.10
C ALA A 48 3.09 -9.56 2.99
N ALA A 49 3.21 -8.23 3.15
CA ALA A 49 2.85 -7.28 2.08
C ALA A 49 3.66 -7.55 0.79
N ASP A 50 4.97 -7.78 0.91
CA ASP A 50 5.83 -8.07 -0.23
C ASP A 50 5.41 -9.34 -1.00
N ARG A 51 5.00 -10.40 -0.28
CA ARG A 51 4.46 -11.63 -0.88
C ARG A 51 3.11 -11.39 -1.55
N ALA A 52 2.20 -10.71 -0.86
CA ALA A 52 0.87 -10.42 -1.37
C ALA A 52 0.92 -9.63 -2.69
N VAL A 53 1.83 -8.66 -2.81
CA VAL A 53 2.07 -7.94 -4.07
C VAL A 53 2.52 -8.90 -5.16
N ALA A 54 3.55 -9.72 -4.91
CA ALA A 54 4.09 -10.62 -5.92
C ALA A 54 3.04 -11.65 -6.41
N GLU A 55 2.30 -12.25 -5.50
CA GLU A 55 1.24 -13.23 -5.81
C GLU A 55 0.11 -12.59 -6.63
N THR A 56 -0.37 -11.42 -6.20
CA THR A 56 -1.45 -10.71 -6.90
C THR A 56 -1.02 -10.26 -8.29
N TRP A 57 0.22 -9.76 -8.43
CA TRP A 57 0.73 -9.31 -9.71
C TRP A 57 0.88 -10.47 -10.70
N ALA A 58 1.44 -11.59 -10.25
CA ALA A 58 1.56 -12.80 -11.06
C ALA A 58 0.19 -13.32 -11.53
N ALA A 59 -0.82 -13.32 -10.64
CA ALA A 59 -2.18 -13.74 -10.99
C ALA A 59 -2.86 -12.81 -12.00
N GLY A 60 -2.60 -11.50 -11.94
CA GLY A 60 -3.16 -10.51 -12.88
C GLY A 60 -2.52 -10.53 -14.28
N GLN A 61 -1.41 -11.25 -14.45
CA GLN A 61 -0.75 -11.43 -15.75
C GLN A 61 -1.13 -12.74 -16.46
N ALA A 62 -1.86 -13.64 -15.78
CA ALA A 62 -2.37 -14.89 -16.33
C ALA A 62 -3.73 -14.69 -17.02
#